data_AF-A0A1C5WBW6-F1
#
_entry.id   AF-A0A1C5WBW6-F1
#
_cell.length_a   1.000
_cell.length_b   1.000
_cell.length_c   1.000
_cell.angle_alpha   90.00
_cell.angle_beta   90.00
_cell.angle_gamma   90.00
#
_symmetry.space_group_name_H-M   'P 1'
#
loop_
_entity.id
_entity.type
_entity.pdbx_description
1 polymer ?
#
loop_
_entity_poly.entity_id
_entity_poly.type
_entity_poly.pdbx_seq_one_letter_code
_entity_poly.pdbx_strand_id
1 'polypeptide(L)'
;MTVHFYDDAHEAFFREKLERAAASGRTPDNYFRSFLYLCGLCPDTRSHFHRLFDWREWCICPEALADGWQTGTSKRITRLAFNLWNGYGQEQPEDERVSAAFLPDEIFCCGFQSCFFEAVRLRFPEYADAASSLPCMGPG
;
A
#
# COMPACT_ATOMS: atom_id res chain seq x y z
N MET A 1 -8.60 -6.42 -14.71
CA MET A 1 -7.23 -5.96 -14.46
C MET A 1 -6.41 -7.12 -13.90
N THR A 2 -5.37 -7.55 -14.61
CA THR A 2 -4.42 -8.54 -14.10
C THR A 2 -3.52 -7.88 -13.06
N VAL A 3 -3.23 -8.55 -11.95
CA VAL A 3 -2.34 -8.07 -10.89
C VAL A 3 -1.02 -8.83 -10.97
N HIS A 4 0.11 -8.13 -10.96
CA HIS A 4 1.43 -8.74 -10.98
C HIS A 4 2.00 -8.83 -9.57
N PHE A 5 2.21 -10.03 -9.04
CA PHE A 5 2.77 -10.22 -7.71
C PHE A 5 4.29 -10.38 -7.74
N TYR A 6 4.94 -10.00 -6.63
CA TYR A 6 6.38 -10.10 -6.46
C TYR A 6 6.86 -11.56 -6.38
N ASP A 7 6.13 -12.37 -5.61
CA ASP A 7 6.34 -13.81 -5.42
C ASP A 7 5.03 -14.49 -5.00
N ASP A 8 5.08 -15.83 -4.87
CA ASP A 8 3.92 -16.63 -4.47
C ASP A 8 3.43 -16.29 -3.05
N ALA A 9 4.34 -15.89 -2.15
CA ALA A 9 3.98 -15.55 -0.77
C ALA A 9 3.19 -14.23 -0.71
N HIS A 10 3.54 -13.27 -1.56
CA HIS A 10 2.81 -12.03 -1.74
C HIS A 10 1.41 -12.30 -2.32
N GLU A 11 1.31 -13.11 -3.38
CA GLU A 11 0.01 -13.47 -3.95
C GLU A 11 -0.89 -14.20 -2.93
N ALA A 12 -0.34 -15.18 -2.22
CA ALA A 12 -1.07 -15.95 -1.22
C ALA A 12 -1.61 -15.05 -0.11
N PHE A 13 -0.77 -14.16 0.43
CA PHE A 13 -1.19 -13.19 1.44
C PHE A 13 -2.34 -12.31 0.94
N PHE A 14 -2.20 -11.76 -0.28
CA PHE A 14 -3.20 -10.88 -0.86
C PHE A 14 -4.56 -11.58 -1.00
N ARG A 15 -4.57 -12.79 -1.56
CA ARG A 15 -5.80 -13.59 -1.75
C ARG A 15 -6.44 -13.96 -0.40
N GLU A 16 -5.65 -14.44 0.55
CA GLU A 16 -6.13 -14.83 1.89
C GLU A 16 -6.83 -13.66 2.59
N LYS A 17 -6.25 -12.45 2.57
CA LYS A 17 -6.87 -11.28 3.23
C LYS A 17 -8.12 -10.79 2.51
N LEU A 18 -8.18 -10.88 1.18
CA LEU A 18 -9.40 -10.57 0.43
C LEU A 18 -10.53 -11.54 0.75
N GLU A 19 -10.25 -12.83 0.80
CA GLU A 19 -11.22 -13.87 1.18
C GLU A 19 -11.74 -13.65 2.60
N ARG A 20 -10.85 -13.34 3.55
CA ARG A 20 -11.23 -12.98 4.92
C ARG A 20 -12.15 -11.76 4.97
N ALA A 21 -11.84 -10.71 4.22
CA ALA A 21 -12.68 -9.52 4.15
C ALA A 21 -14.08 -9.85 3.60
N ALA A 22 -14.14 -10.59 2.50
CA ALA A 22 -15.40 -11.02 1.90
C ALA A 22 -16.23 -11.90 2.85
N ALA A 23 -15.58 -12.83 3.56
CA ALA A 23 -16.24 -13.68 4.57
C ALA A 23 -16.81 -12.88 5.75
N SER A 24 -16.28 -11.68 6.02
CA SER A 24 -16.83 -10.75 7.03
C SER A 24 -17.91 -9.80 6.50
N GLY A 25 -18.39 -10.00 5.26
CA GLY A 25 -19.41 -9.16 4.63
C GLY A 25 -18.89 -7.82 4.10
N ARG A 26 -17.57 -7.63 4.04
CA ARG A 26 -16.93 -6.44 3.47
C ARG A 26 -16.75 -6.64 1.97
N THR A 27 -16.94 -5.59 1.19
CA THR A 27 -16.54 -5.57 -0.23
C THR A 27 -15.17 -4.89 -0.33
N PRO A 28 -14.09 -5.62 -0.67
CA PRO A 28 -12.75 -5.05 -0.78
C PRO A 28 -12.64 -4.06 -1.93
N ASP A 29 -12.60 -2.76 -1.61
CA ASP A 29 -12.43 -1.68 -2.59
C ASP A 29 -10.95 -1.49 -2.97
N ASN A 30 -10.69 -0.52 -3.86
CA ASN A 30 -9.34 -0.25 -4.37
C ASN A 30 -8.38 0.28 -3.28
N TYR A 31 -8.92 0.93 -2.24
CA TYR A 31 -8.14 1.37 -1.07
C TYR A 31 -7.61 0.15 -0.33
N PHE A 32 -8.48 -0.79 0.04
CA PHE A 32 -8.10 -1.98 0.77
C PHE A 32 -7.22 -2.92 -0.07
N ARG A 33 -7.51 -3.05 -1.37
CA ARG A 33 -6.71 -3.88 -2.28
C ARG A 33 -5.28 -3.33 -2.40
N SER A 34 -5.09 -2.04 -2.67
CA SER A 34 -3.74 -1.46 -2.77
C SER A 34 -2.97 -1.55 -1.45
N PHE A 35 -3.66 -1.34 -0.32
CA PHE A 35 -3.11 -1.52 1.02
C PHE A 35 -2.62 -2.97 1.27
N LEU A 36 -3.47 -3.98 1.00
CA LEU A 36 -3.11 -5.39 1.15
C LEU A 36 -1.94 -5.79 0.27
N TYR A 37 -1.94 -5.31 -0.98
CA TYR A 37 -0.85 -5.58 -1.92
C TYR A 37 0.48 -5.08 -1.35
N LEU A 38 0.54 -3.84 -0.84
CA LEU A 38 1.76 -3.32 -0.23
C LEU A 38 2.16 -4.11 1.02
N CYS A 39 1.23 -4.33 1.95
CA CYS A 39 1.52 -5.11 3.17
C CYS A 39 1.96 -6.55 2.87
N GLY A 40 1.63 -7.08 1.69
CA GLY A 40 2.02 -8.40 1.23
C GLY A 40 3.45 -8.49 0.72
N LEU A 41 4.19 -7.39 0.54
CA LEU A 41 5.48 -7.41 -0.17
C LEU A 41 6.64 -8.02 0.61
N CYS A 42 6.76 -7.76 1.92
CA CYS A 42 7.87 -8.27 2.71
C CYS A 42 7.41 -9.15 3.89
N PRO A 43 8.28 -10.04 4.39
CA PRO A 43 7.95 -10.91 5.51
C PRO A 43 7.48 -10.14 6.76
N ASP A 44 8.15 -9.02 7.08
CA ASP A 44 7.86 -8.24 8.28
C ASP A 44 6.42 -7.69 8.28
N THR A 45 6.00 -7.07 7.18
CA THR A 45 4.63 -6.50 7.07
C THR A 45 3.56 -7.59 7.02
N ARG A 46 3.87 -8.76 6.45
CA ARG A 46 2.95 -9.91 6.46
C ARG A 46 2.75 -10.47 7.88
N SER A 47 3.85 -10.73 8.59
CA SER A 47 3.82 -11.28 9.96
C SER A 47 3.19 -10.33 10.96
N HIS A 48 3.34 -9.02 10.76
CA HIS A 48 2.80 -7.98 11.64
C HIS A 48 1.56 -7.28 11.07
N PHE A 49 0.87 -7.86 10.09
CA PHE A 49 -0.32 -7.22 9.49
C PHE A 49 -1.40 -6.87 10.52
N HIS A 50 -1.55 -7.67 11.56
CA HIS A 50 -2.47 -7.42 12.67
C HIS A 50 -2.16 -6.13 13.46
N ARG A 51 -0.94 -5.59 13.33
CA ARG A 51 -0.54 -4.28 13.87
C ARG A 51 -0.84 -3.15 12.90
N LEU A 52 -0.96 -3.43 11.60
CA LEU A 52 -1.13 -2.41 10.55
C LEU A 52 -2.59 -2.07 10.27
N PHE A 53 -3.52 -2.99 10.58
CA PHE A 53 -4.93 -2.86 10.24
C PHE A 53 -5.86 -3.45 11.29
N ASP A 54 -6.83 -2.63 11.73
CA ASP A 54 -7.91 -3.05 12.61
C ASP A 54 -9.10 -3.55 11.78
N TRP A 55 -9.40 -4.84 11.85
CA TRP A 55 -10.52 -5.46 11.14
C TRP A 55 -11.90 -5.05 11.68
N ARG A 56 -11.99 -4.69 12.95
CA ARG A 56 -13.23 -4.28 13.62
C ARG A 56 -13.58 -2.86 13.18
N GLU A 57 -12.65 -1.93 13.38
CA GLU A 57 -12.83 -0.52 13.04
C GLU A 57 -12.67 -0.25 11.53
N TRP A 58 -12.06 -1.17 10.79
CA TRP A 58 -11.75 -1.03 9.36
C TRP A 58 -10.89 0.18 9.05
N CYS A 59 -9.80 0.31 9.79
CA CYS A 59 -8.85 1.40 9.64
C CYS A 59 -7.41 0.92 9.76
N ILE A 60 -6.51 1.73 9.23
CA ILE A 60 -5.07 1.59 9.48
C ILE A 60 -4.76 1.93 10.94
N CYS A 61 -3.65 1.38 11.44
CA CYS A 61 -3.14 1.67 12.78
C CYS A 61 -1.78 2.40 12.65
N PRO A 62 -1.79 3.75 12.61
CA PRO A 62 -0.57 4.54 12.40
C PRO A 62 0.55 4.30 13.40
N GLU A 63 0.19 3.91 14.63
CA GLU A 63 1.10 3.65 15.74
C GLU A 63 2.14 2.57 15.39
N ALA A 64 1.80 1.67 14.45
CA ALA A 64 2.69 0.62 13.98
C ALA A 64 3.90 1.13 13.18
N LEU A 65 3.96 2.41 12.80
CA LEU A 65 5.18 3.03 12.24
C LEU A 65 6.31 3.16 13.28
N ALA A 66 5.93 3.26 14.56
CA ALA A 66 6.86 3.36 15.69
C ALA A 66 7.25 1.99 16.27
N ASP A 67 6.60 0.90 15.83
CA ASP A 67 6.89 -0.45 16.33
C ASP A 67 8.34 -0.88 16.00
N GLY A 68 9.00 -1.54 16.95
CA GLY A 68 10.41 -1.95 16.84
C GLY A 68 10.71 -3.05 15.82
N TRP A 69 9.69 -3.73 15.27
CA TRP A 69 9.87 -4.72 14.20
C TRP A 69 10.10 -4.06 12.83
N GLN A 70 9.79 -2.77 12.70
CA GLN A 70 9.90 -2.06 11.44
C GLN A 70 11.37 -1.85 11.04
N THR A 71 11.75 -2.39 9.88
CA THR A 71 13.03 -2.11 9.21
C THR A 71 12.90 -0.93 8.25
N GLY A 72 14.01 -0.46 7.68
CA GLY A 72 13.96 0.59 6.66
C GLY A 72 13.08 0.23 5.46
N THR A 73 13.03 -1.04 5.07
CA THR A 73 12.19 -1.50 3.95
C THR A 73 10.72 -1.58 4.33
N SER A 74 10.40 -2.17 5.49
CA SER A 74 9.01 -2.29 5.92
C SER A 74 8.39 -0.93 6.22
N LYS A 75 9.14 0.05 6.76
CA LYS A 75 8.65 1.43 6.93
C LYS A 75 8.23 2.07 5.61
N ARG A 76 9.01 1.92 4.55
CA ARG A 76 8.67 2.47 3.22
C ARG A 76 7.38 1.87 2.68
N ILE A 77 7.23 0.56 2.81
CA ILE A 77 6.01 -0.17 2.44
C ILE A 77 4.82 0.35 3.25
N THR A 78 4.93 0.40 4.58
CA THR A 78 3.84 0.86 5.46
C THR A 78 3.44 2.30 5.17
N ARG A 79 4.40 3.21 4.97
CA ARG A 79 4.15 4.62 4.63
C ARG A 79 3.35 4.77 3.35
N LEU A 80 3.77 4.08 2.29
CA LEU A 80 3.03 4.10 1.03
C LEU A 80 1.64 3.48 1.19
N ALA A 81 1.52 2.38 1.93
CA ALA A 81 0.24 1.70 2.16
C ALA A 81 -0.76 2.62 2.90
N PHE A 82 -0.31 3.30 3.95
CA PHE A 82 -1.13 4.26 4.69
C PHE A 82 -1.46 5.50 3.84
N ASN A 83 -0.50 5.97 3.03
CA ASN A 83 -0.74 7.10 2.14
C ASN A 83 -1.81 6.77 1.08
N LEU A 84 -1.77 5.59 0.46
CA LEU A 84 -2.80 5.17 -0.51
C LEU A 84 -4.16 4.88 0.12
N TRP A 85 -4.19 4.52 1.42
CA TRP A 85 -5.41 4.28 2.18
C TRP A 85 -6.25 5.56 2.37
N ASN A 86 -5.64 6.67 2.79
CA ASN A 86 -6.41 7.90 3.04
C ASN A 86 -5.56 9.19 3.02
N GLY A 87 -4.38 9.17 2.40
CA GLY A 87 -3.47 10.31 2.37
C GLY A 87 -2.67 10.51 3.66
N TYR A 88 -2.62 9.51 4.54
CA TYR A 88 -1.80 9.58 5.76
C TYR A 88 -0.34 9.91 5.42
N GLY A 89 0.23 10.85 6.18
CA GLY A 89 1.54 11.44 5.89
C GLY A 89 2.35 11.83 7.12
N GLN A 90 1.94 11.36 8.30
CA GLN A 90 2.57 11.70 9.57
C GLN A 90 3.32 10.48 10.14
N GLU A 91 4.35 10.67 10.95
CA GLU A 91 4.98 9.55 11.69
C GLU A 91 4.35 9.38 13.08
N GLN A 92 3.83 10.47 13.63
CA GLN A 92 3.11 10.50 14.91
C GLN A 92 1.68 10.97 14.63
N PRO A 93 0.65 10.25 15.13
CA PRO A 93 -0.75 10.59 14.88
C PRO A 93 -1.12 12.04 15.21
N GLU A 94 -0.50 12.62 16.24
CA GLU A 94 -0.74 13.97 16.74
C GLU A 94 0.01 15.09 16.01
N ASP A 95 0.93 14.78 15.08
CA ASP A 95 1.67 15.82 14.36
C ASP A 95 0.80 16.47 13.28
N GLU A 96 0.72 17.79 13.24
CA GLU A 96 -0.04 18.51 12.19
C GLU A 96 0.73 18.61 10.87
N ARG A 97 2.04 18.30 10.86
CA ARG A 97 2.90 18.43 9.69
C ARG A 97 3.06 17.10 8.96
N VAL A 98 3.04 17.18 7.63
CA VAL A 98 3.45 16.06 6.78
C VAL A 98 4.95 15.82 6.98
N SER A 99 5.30 14.58 7.30
CA SER A 99 6.68 14.13 7.48
C SER A 99 7.37 13.96 6.13
N ALA A 100 8.62 14.43 6.04
CA ALA A 100 9.46 14.21 4.86
C ALA A 100 9.66 12.72 4.54
N ALA A 101 9.48 11.84 5.52
CA ALA A 101 9.61 10.40 5.35
C ALA A 101 8.59 9.78 4.38
N PHE A 102 7.51 10.51 4.07
CA PHE A 102 6.49 10.12 3.08
C PHE A 102 6.78 10.65 1.67
N LEU A 103 7.87 11.40 1.49
CA LEU A 103 8.24 11.91 0.17
C LEU A 103 8.71 10.77 -0.76
N PRO A 104 8.56 10.93 -2.08
CA PRO A 104 8.90 9.87 -3.03
C PRO A 104 10.36 9.40 -2.94
N ASP A 105 11.33 10.28 -2.70
CA ASP A 105 12.74 9.92 -2.57
C ASP A 105 13.01 9.02 -1.34
N GLU A 106 12.27 9.24 -0.26
CA GLU A 106 12.36 8.42 0.96
C GLU A 106 11.62 7.08 0.81
N ILE A 107 10.50 7.03 0.08
CA ILE A 107 9.71 5.82 -0.12
C ILE A 107 10.31 4.91 -1.21
N PHE A 108 10.65 5.46 -2.38
CA PHE A 108 10.95 4.66 -3.58
C PHE A 108 12.42 4.24 -3.69
N CYS A 109 13.28 4.57 -2.71
CA CYS A 109 14.69 4.18 -2.69
C CYS A 109 14.92 2.72 -2.20
N CYS A 110 14.21 1.75 -2.79
CA CYS A 110 14.36 0.32 -2.51
C CYS A 110 14.05 -0.59 -3.71
N GLY A 111 14.25 -1.91 -3.58
CA GLY A 111 14.05 -2.88 -4.67
C GLY A 111 12.59 -3.17 -5.06
N PHE A 112 11.60 -2.54 -4.43
CA PHE A 112 10.16 -2.80 -4.64
C PHE A 112 9.45 -1.79 -5.56
N GLN A 113 10.19 -0.94 -6.27
CA GLN A 113 9.62 0.15 -7.08
C GLN A 113 8.53 -0.29 -8.06
N SER A 114 8.75 -1.38 -8.81
CA SER A 114 7.75 -1.92 -9.75
C SER A 114 6.45 -2.30 -9.05
N CYS A 115 6.56 -2.90 -7.87
CA CYS A 115 5.41 -3.24 -7.03
C CYS A 115 4.72 -2.00 -6.47
N PHE A 116 5.45 -0.94 -6.13
CA PHE A 116 4.85 0.31 -5.68
C PHE A 116 4.00 0.96 -6.76
N PHE A 117 4.46 0.95 -8.02
CA PHE A 117 3.64 1.40 -9.15
C PHE A 117 2.41 0.53 -9.36
N GLU A 118 2.54 -0.79 -9.22
CA GLU A 118 1.41 -1.72 -9.28
C GLU A 118 0.37 -1.43 -8.17
N ALA A 119 0.81 -1.07 -6.97
CA ALA A 119 -0.08 -0.66 -5.88
C ALA A 119 -0.83 0.64 -6.19
N VAL A 120 -0.14 1.64 -6.78
CA VAL A 120 -0.78 2.89 -7.23
C VAL A 120 -1.81 2.59 -8.32
N ARG A 121 -1.48 1.70 -9.26
CA ARG A 121 -2.40 1.26 -10.32
C ARG A 121 -3.62 0.53 -9.77
N LEU A 122 -3.43 -0.30 -8.74
CA LEU A 122 -4.51 -0.94 -7.99
C LEU A 122 -5.42 0.06 -7.28
N ARG A 123 -4.83 1.14 -6.76
CA ARG A 123 -5.55 2.19 -6.05
C ARG A 123 -6.40 3.05 -7.01
N PHE A 124 -5.89 3.30 -8.22
CA PHE A 124 -6.51 4.18 -9.21
C PHE A 124 -6.63 3.52 -10.59
N PRO A 125 -7.42 2.43 -10.72
CA PRO A 125 -7.57 1.71 -11.98
C PRO A 125 -8.16 2.57 -13.11
N GLU A 126 -8.93 3.61 -12.79
CA GLU A 126 -9.53 4.53 -13.75
C GLU A 126 -8.51 5.33 -14.56
N TYR A 127 -7.27 5.49 -14.05
CA TYR A 127 -6.18 6.17 -14.77
C TYR A 127 -5.17 5.19 -15.38
N ALA A 128 -5.29 3.89 -15.08
CA ALA A 128 -4.34 2.87 -15.53
C ALA A 128 -4.47 2.54 -17.03
N ASP A 129 -5.66 2.70 -17.60
CA ASP A 129 -5.96 2.38 -19.01
C ASP A 129 -5.82 3.61 -19.96
N ALA A 130 -5.29 4.73 -19.45
CA ALA A 130 -5.20 6.02 -20.16
C ALA A 130 -4.19 6.09 -21.32
N ALA A 131 -3.66 4.96 -21.79
CA ALA A 131 -2.99 4.88 -23.09
C ALA A 131 -3.91 5.25 -24.27
N SER A 132 -5.21 5.44 -24.02
CA SER A 132 -6.21 5.82 -25.02
C SER A 132 -6.60 7.31 -25.03
N SER A 133 -6.06 8.16 -24.14
CA SER A 133 -6.54 9.55 -24.00
C SER A 133 -5.46 10.64 -23.89
N LEU A 134 -4.17 10.30 -23.90
CA LEU A 134 -3.11 11.31 -24.00
C LEU A 134 -2.83 11.60 -25.48
N PRO A 135 -3.12 12.81 -26.00
CA PRO A 135 -2.64 13.19 -27.31
C PRO A 135 -1.12 13.16 -27.27
N CYS A 136 -0.53 12.45 -28.23
CA CYS A 136 0.90 12.41 -28.45
C CYS A 136 1.38 13.86 -28.65
N MET A 137 1.94 14.49 -27.62
CA MET A 137 2.63 15.76 -27.78
C MET A 137 3.92 15.42 -28.52
N GLY A 138 3.93 15.69 -29.83
CA GLY A 138 5.12 15.58 -30.67
C GLY A 138 6.25 16.46 -30.12
N PRO A 139 7.51 16.17 -30.48
CA PRO A 139 8.64 16.96 -30.02
C PRO A 139 8.47 18.41 -30.51
N GLY A 140 8.46 19.35 -29.58
CA GLY A 140 8.49 20.79 -29.84
C GLY A 140 9.87 21.29 -30.23
#